data_AF-A0A293MC89-F1
#
_entry.id   AF-A0A293MC89-F1
#
_cell.length_a   1.000
_cell.length_b   1.000
_cell.length_c   1.000
_cell.angle_alpha   90.00
_cell.angle_beta   90.00
_cell.angle_gamma   90.00
#
_symmetry.space_group_name_H-M   'P 1'
#
loop_
_entity.id
_entity.type
_entity.pdbx_description
1 polymer ?
#
loop_
_entity_poly.entity_id
_entity_poly.type
_entity_poly.pdbx_seq_one_letter_code
_entity_poly.pdbx_strand_id
1 'polypeptide(L)'
;MRKKGILIMGIGHRVKSLNNPDMRVKILKDYVKSHFPSTPVLDYALEVEKITTSKKPNLILNVDGLMSLSPPMGRHLLRLARDRRREWHLNRTSISLPLTMRPHLFFLYITSVLTSSSVSPPAF
;
A
#
# COMPACT_ATOMS: atom_id res chain seq x y z
N MET A 1 -29.74 -7.49 6.84
CA MET A 1 -29.23 -7.79 5.50
C MET A 1 -30.03 -8.92 4.84
N ARG A 2 -29.96 -10.18 5.32
CA ARG A 2 -30.68 -11.33 4.70
C ARG A 2 -32.19 -11.13 4.51
N LYS A 3 -32.91 -10.67 5.55
CA LYS A 3 -34.36 -10.40 5.46
C LYS A 3 -34.73 -9.32 4.41
N LYS A 4 -33.77 -8.47 4.04
CA LYS A 4 -33.94 -7.41 3.02
C LYS A 4 -33.45 -7.84 1.63
N GLY A 5 -32.90 -9.04 1.46
CA GLY A 5 -32.32 -9.51 0.19
C GLY A 5 -31.01 -8.83 -0.23
N ILE A 6 -30.40 -8.04 0.65
CA ILE A 6 -29.20 -7.25 0.33
C ILE A 6 -27.92 -8.00 0.75
N LEU A 7 -26.93 -8.02 -0.14
CA LEU A 7 -25.59 -8.57 0.13
C LEU A 7 -24.78 -7.64 1.04
N ILE A 8 -23.91 -8.21 1.86
CA ILE A 8 -23.03 -7.44 2.74
C ILE A 8 -21.86 -6.93 1.88
N MET A 9 -21.75 -5.61 1.74
CA MET A 9 -20.63 -4.99 1.02
C MET A 9 -19.31 -5.34 1.70
N GLY A 10 -18.27 -5.61 0.91
CA GLY A 10 -16.96 -5.99 1.43
C GLY A 10 -16.84 -7.46 1.85
N ILE A 11 -17.90 -8.27 1.75
CA ILE A 11 -17.89 -9.69 2.05
C ILE A 11 -18.11 -10.50 0.78
N GLY A 12 -17.22 -11.47 0.53
CA GLY A 12 -17.31 -12.38 -0.61
C GLY A 12 -16.13 -12.26 -1.55
N HIS A 13 -15.68 -13.43 -2.02
CA HIS A 13 -14.66 -13.53 -3.05
C HIS A 13 -15.04 -14.61 -4.07
N ARG A 14 -14.66 -14.42 -5.34
CA ARG A 14 -14.97 -15.36 -6.44
C ARG A 14 -14.13 -16.64 -6.37
N VAL A 15 -12.81 -16.50 -6.13
CA VAL A 15 -11.85 -17.62 -6.08
C VAL A 15 -11.34 -17.96 -4.66
N LYS A 16 -11.04 -16.95 -3.84
CA LYS A 16 -10.46 -17.11 -2.50
C LYS A 16 -11.50 -17.54 -1.47
N SER A 17 -11.02 -18.19 -0.41
CA SER A 17 -11.84 -18.76 0.67
C SER A 17 -11.07 -18.83 1.98
N LEU A 18 -11.69 -19.32 3.04
CA LEU A 18 -11.03 -19.59 4.33
C LEU A 18 -9.77 -20.46 4.18
N ASN A 19 -9.83 -21.50 3.35
CA ASN A 19 -8.73 -22.45 3.14
C ASN A 19 -7.69 -21.95 2.12
N ASN A 20 -8.05 -20.96 1.31
CA ASN A 20 -7.19 -20.29 0.33
C ASN A 20 -7.33 -18.77 0.49
N PRO A 21 -6.74 -18.17 1.53
CA PRO A 21 -6.94 -16.76 1.85
C PRO A 21 -6.31 -15.83 0.82
N ASP A 22 -6.84 -14.60 0.72
CA ASP A 22 -6.19 -13.52 -0.02
C ASP A 22 -5.04 -12.95 0.83
N MET A 23 -3.81 -13.12 0.34
CA MET A 23 -2.59 -12.67 1.03
C MET A 23 -2.58 -11.15 1.24
N ARG A 24 -3.24 -10.37 0.37
CA ARG A 24 -3.32 -8.91 0.50
C ARG A 24 -4.09 -8.51 1.76
N VAL A 25 -5.22 -9.18 2.00
CA VAL A 25 -6.06 -8.97 3.19
C VAL A 25 -5.27 -9.34 4.44
N LYS A 26 -4.51 -10.44 4.40
CA LYS A 26 -3.67 -10.88 5.54
C LYS A 26 -2.59 -9.84 5.89
N ILE A 27 -1.79 -9.41 4.91
CA ILE A 27 -0.72 -8.42 5.11
C ILE A 27 -1.29 -7.11 5.67
N LEU A 28 -2.39 -6.63 5.10
CA LEU A 28 -3.04 -5.39 5.55
C LEU A 28 -3.62 -5.53 6.97
N LYS A 29 -4.21 -6.69 7.30
CA LYS A 29 -4.76 -6.96 8.63
C LYS A 29 -3.65 -6.97 9.69
N ASP A 30 -2.52 -7.60 9.40
CA ASP A 30 -1.37 -7.68 10.30
C ASP A 30 -0.72 -6.30 10.50
N TYR A 31 -0.61 -5.51 9.42
CA TYR A 31 -0.16 -4.12 9.51
C TYR A 31 -1.10 -3.29 10.38
N VAL A 32 -2.41 -3.39 10.16
CA VAL A 32 -3.39 -2.60 10.91
C VAL A 32 -3.37 -2.96 12.40
N LYS A 33 -3.26 -4.25 12.74
CA LYS A 33 -3.17 -4.68 14.14
C LYS A 33 -1.86 -4.28 14.84
N SER A 34 -0.76 -4.17 14.10
CA SER A 34 0.55 -3.78 14.67
C SER A 34 0.72 -2.27 14.84
N HIS A 35 0.10 -1.46 13.97
CA HIS A 35 0.32 0.00 13.95
C HIS A 35 -0.78 0.80 14.64
N PHE A 36 -2.01 0.29 14.72
CA PHE A 36 -3.12 1.03 15.32
C PHE A 36 -3.45 0.49 16.72
N PRO A 37 -3.59 1.37 17.73
CA PRO A 37 -3.85 0.96 19.10
C PRO A 37 -5.27 0.40 19.32
N SER A 38 -6.23 0.73 18.45
CA SER A 38 -7.61 0.25 18.54
C SER A 38 -8.25 0.19 17.15
N THR A 39 -8.95 -0.92 16.87
CA THR A 39 -9.56 -1.20 15.57
C THR A 39 -10.98 -1.78 15.71
N PRO A 40 -11.90 -1.12 16.46
CA PRO A 40 -13.20 -1.72 16.82
C PRO A 40 -14.06 -2.06 15.59
N VAL A 41 -13.93 -1.27 14.52
CA VAL A 41 -14.63 -1.48 13.25
C VAL A 41 -14.09 -2.71 12.50
N LEU A 42 -12.77 -2.94 12.55
CA LEU A 42 -12.16 -4.14 12.00
C LEU A 42 -12.60 -5.37 12.80
N ASP A 43 -12.58 -5.29 14.12
CA ASP A 43 -12.96 -6.42 14.98
C ASP A 43 -14.41 -6.84 14.75
N TYR A 44 -15.33 -5.87 14.64
CA TYR A 44 -16.71 -6.13 14.25
C TYR A 44 -16.82 -6.80 12.86
N ALA A 45 -16.06 -6.33 11.87
CA ALA A 45 -16.06 -6.95 10.55
C ALA A 45 -15.54 -8.38 10.54
N LEU A 46 -14.57 -8.71 11.41
CA LEU A 46 -14.07 -10.07 11.59
C LEU A 46 -15.11 -10.98 12.26
N GLU A 47 -15.92 -10.45 13.17
CA GLU A 47 -17.07 -11.20 13.73
C GLU A 47 -18.13 -11.47 12.66
N VAL A 48 -18.43 -10.48 11.82
CA VAL A 48 -19.33 -10.67 10.67
C VAL A 48 -18.78 -11.72 9.71
N GLU A 49 -17.48 -11.68 9.41
CA GLU A 49 -16.79 -12.68 8.59
C GLU A 49 -16.94 -14.10 9.17
N LYS A 50 -16.76 -14.28 10.47
CA LYS A 50 -16.98 -15.59 11.13
C LYS A 50 -18.40 -16.11 10.89
N ILE A 51 -19.41 -15.25 11.04
CA ILE A 51 -20.82 -15.64 10.84
C ILE A 51 -21.14 -15.92 9.36
N THR A 52 -20.55 -15.19 8.42
CA THR A 52 -20.80 -15.36 6.99
C THR A 52 -20.07 -16.59 6.43
N THR A 53 -18.85 -16.84 6.89
CA THR A 53 -18.05 -17.99 6.48
C THR A 53 -18.66 -19.32 6.94
N SER A 54 -19.37 -19.36 8.06
CA SER A 54 -20.15 -20.55 8.47
C SER A 54 -21.26 -20.92 7.47
N LYS A 55 -21.70 -19.99 6.61
CA LYS A 55 -22.71 -20.28 5.57
C LYS A 55 -22.06 -20.72 4.27
N LYS A 56 -20.99 -20.04 3.84
CA LYS A 56 -20.18 -20.43 2.68
C LYS A 56 -18.73 -20.00 2.90
N PRO A 57 -17.75 -20.87 2.59
CA PRO A 57 -16.34 -20.62 2.91
C PRO A 57 -15.70 -19.50 2.08
N ASN A 58 -16.34 -19.05 1.00
CA ASN A 58 -15.89 -17.95 0.15
C ASN A 58 -16.44 -16.58 0.56
N LEU A 59 -17.31 -16.51 1.59
CA LEU A 59 -17.83 -15.26 2.15
C LEU A 59 -16.88 -14.66 3.18
N ILE A 60 -15.64 -14.45 2.73
CA ILE A 60 -14.54 -13.84 3.50
C ILE A 60 -14.51 -12.32 3.32
N LEU A 61 -13.84 -11.61 4.23
CA LEU A 61 -13.59 -10.18 4.09
C LEU A 61 -12.67 -9.92 2.89
N ASN A 62 -13.07 -9.03 2.00
CA ASN A 62 -12.29 -8.67 0.82
C ASN A 62 -11.39 -7.45 1.07
N VAL A 63 -10.50 -7.16 0.11
CA VAL A 63 -9.56 -6.02 0.20
C VAL A 63 -10.31 -4.69 0.27
N ASP A 64 -11.35 -4.49 -0.54
CA ASP A 64 -12.09 -3.22 -0.58
C ASP A 64 -12.80 -2.93 0.74
N GLY A 65 -13.40 -3.95 1.35
CA GLY A 65 -14.02 -3.92 2.65
C GLY A 65 -13.00 -3.59 3.73
N LEU A 66 -11.85 -4.26 3.73
CA LEU A 66 -10.77 -3.97 4.69
C LEU A 66 -10.25 -2.52 4.56
N MET A 67 -10.07 -2.01 3.35
CA MET A 67 -9.62 -0.64 3.10
C MET A 67 -10.67 0.39 3.55
N SER A 68 -11.96 0.11 3.34
CA SER A 68 -13.07 0.98 3.77
C SER A 68 -13.22 1.02 5.29
N LEU A 69 -12.98 -0.09 5.98
CA LEU A 69 -13.10 -0.22 7.44
C LEU A 69 -11.95 0.42 8.21
N SER A 70 -10.87 0.82 7.53
CA SER A 70 -9.72 1.50 8.15
C SER A 70 -9.58 2.98 7.76
N PRO A 71 -10.54 3.86 8.11
CA PRO A 71 -10.33 5.31 8.05
C PRO A 71 -9.07 5.82 8.76
N PRO A 72 -8.60 5.23 9.88
CA PRO A 72 -7.32 5.58 10.48
C PRO A 72 -6.14 5.31 9.53
N MET A 73 -6.16 4.20 8.79
CA MET A 73 -5.14 3.86 7.80
C MET A 73 -5.11 4.82 6.62
N GLY A 74 -6.28 5.13 6.03
CA GLY A 74 -6.36 6.13 4.96
C GLY A 74 -5.81 7.50 5.38
N ARG A 75 -6.17 7.95 6.59
CA ARG A 75 -5.67 9.22 7.16
C ARG A 75 -4.18 9.15 7.52
N HIS A 76 -3.69 8.03 8.03
CA HIS A 76 -2.29 7.83 8.38
C HIS A 76 -1.41 7.77 7.14
N LEU A 77 -1.78 6.99 6.12
CA LEU A 77 -1.09 6.94 4.83
C LEU A 77 -1.11 8.31 4.13
N LEU A 78 -2.24 9.03 4.16
CA LEU A 78 -2.32 10.38 3.63
C LEU A 78 -1.43 11.36 4.41
N ARG A 79 -1.28 11.17 5.72
CA ARG A 79 -0.36 11.95 6.54
C ARG A 79 1.09 11.66 6.16
N LEU A 80 1.50 10.40 6.10
CA LEU A 80 2.85 9.99 5.68
C LEU A 80 3.18 10.47 4.26
N ALA A 81 2.22 10.37 3.33
CA ALA A 81 2.39 10.87 1.96
C ALA A 81 2.55 12.40 1.92
N ARG A 82 1.82 13.15 2.77
CA ARG A 82 1.99 14.59 2.93
C ARG A 82 3.34 14.95 3.56
N ASP A 83 3.76 14.21 4.58
CA ASP A 83 5.04 14.42 5.27
C ASP A 83 6.20 14.16 4.31
N ARG A 84 6.18 13.05 3.56
CA ARG A 84 7.17 12.74 2.51
C ARG A 84 7.16 13.75 1.36
N ARG A 85 6.00 14.26 0.96
CA ARG A 85 5.90 15.35 -0.03
C ARG A 85 6.54 16.63 0.51
N ARG A 86 6.33 16.97 1.79
CA ARG A 86 6.98 18.13 2.44
C ARG A 86 8.50 17.96 2.50
N GLU A 87 9.00 16.80 2.91
CA GLU A 87 10.44 16.48 2.89
C GLU A 87 11.03 16.63 1.48
N TRP A 88 10.33 16.13 0.46
CA TRP A 88 10.77 16.29 -0.92
C TRP A 88 10.86 17.77 -1.34
N HIS A 89 9.88 18.59 -0.97
CA HIS A 89 9.92 20.04 -1.25
C HIS A 89 11.05 20.73 -0.48
N LEU A 90 11.26 20.39 0.79
CA LEU A 90 12.34 20.94 1.62
C LEU A 90 13.72 20.57 1.07
N ASN A 91 13.93 19.32 0.67
CA ASN A 91 15.18 18.90 0.04
C ASN A 91 15.40 19.52 -1.34
N ARG A 92 14.33 19.92 -2.04
CA ARG A 92 14.43 20.69 -3.30
C ARG A 92 14.79 22.15 -3.08
N THR A 93 14.35 22.75 -1.97
CA THR A 93 14.71 24.13 -1.60
C THR A 93 16.08 24.24 -0.93
N SER A 94 16.56 23.16 -0.29
CA SER A 94 17.91 23.08 0.30
C SER A 94 19.01 22.79 -0.72
N ILE A 95 18.65 22.35 -1.93
CA ILE A 95 19.55 22.41 -3.08
C ILE A 95 19.40 23.80 -3.67
N SER A 96 20.17 24.75 -3.15
CA SER A 96 20.48 26.00 -3.85
C SER A 96 21.30 25.65 -5.09
N LEU A 97 20.63 25.16 -6.14
CA LEU A 97 21.19 25.14 -7.48
C LEU A 97 21.33 26.60 -7.90
N PRO A 98 22.54 27.08 -8.22
CA PRO A 98 22.69 28.41 -8.79
C PRO A 98 21.84 28.46 -10.06
N LEU A 99 21.07 29.53 -10.19
CA LEU A 99 20.10 29.77 -11.26
C LEU A 99 20.79 30.03 -12.62
N THR A 100 21.78 29.23 -13.02
CA THR A 100 22.50 29.34 -14.31
C THR A 100 23.12 28.00 -14.74
N MET A 101 22.35 26.92 -14.81
CA MET A 101 22.83 25.67 -15.45
C MET A 101 22.31 25.60 -16.88
N ARG A 102 23.13 26.10 -17.79
CA ARG A 102 22.97 26.02 -19.25
C ARG A 102 22.87 24.55 -19.68
N PRO A 103 22.05 24.21 -20.70
CA PRO A 103 21.77 22.84 -21.14
C PRO A 103 23.01 22.01 -21.57
N HIS A 104 24.15 22.65 -21.76
CA HIS A 104 25.41 22.02 -22.17
C HIS A 104 26.03 21.13 -21.07
N LEU A 105 25.85 21.45 -19.78
CA LEU A 105 26.47 20.68 -18.68
C LEU A 105 25.72 19.38 -18.37
N PHE A 106 24.42 19.32 -18.67
CA PHE A 106 23.63 18.10 -18.57
C PHE A 106 24.06 17.06 -19.62
N PHE A 107 24.45 17.51 -20.81
CA PHE A 107 24.95 16.65 -21.88
C PHE A 107 26.31 16.01 -21.52
N LEU A 108 27.21 16.78 -20.90
CA LEU A 108 28.52 16.29 -20.46
C LEU A 108 28.42 15.23 -19.35
N TYR A 109 27.48 15.39 -18.42
CA TYR A 109 27.24 14.40 -17.36
C TYR A 109 26.70 13.07 -17.91
N ILE A 110 25.75 13.12 -18.85
CA ILE A 110 25.23 11.92 -19.52
C ILE A 110 26.35 11.18 -20.28
N THR A 111 27.25 11.93 -20.94
CA THR A 111 28.36 11.31 -21.69
C THR A 111 29.43 10.67 -20.81
N SER A 112 29.70 11.18 -19.59
CA SER A 112 30.71 10.57 -18.70
C SER A 112 30.21 9.30 -18.01
N VAL A 113 28.90 9.19 -17.80
CA VAL A 113 28.29 7.99 -17.18
C VAL A 113 28.22 6.84 -18.19
N LEU A 114 28.05 7.13 -19.49
CA LEU A 114 27.97 6.11 -20.55
C LEU A 114 29.33 5.53 -20.98
N THR A 115 30.45 6.24 -20.76
CA THR A 115 31.81 5.75 -21.09
C THR A 115 32.46 4.92 -19.98
N SER A 116 31.83 4.79 -18.81
CA SER A 116 32.40 4.09 -17.65
C SER A 116 32.04 2.61 -17.55
N SER A 117 31.28 2.07 -18.51
CA SER A 117 30.87 0.66 -18.54
C SER A 117 31.44 -0.08 -19.75
N SER A 118 32.76 -0.27 -19.79
CA SER A 118 33.40 -1.28 -20.62
C SER A 118 34.55 -2.00 -19.88
N VAL A 119 34.23 -3.21 -19.42
CA VAL A 119 35.07 -4.42 -19.35
C VAL A 119 36.29 -4.46 -18.41
N SER A 120 36.21 -5.36 -17.42
CA SER A 120 37.31 -6.26 -17.07
C SER A 120 36.74 -7.64 -16.66
N PRO A 121 37.18 -8.77 -17.26
CA PRO A 121 36.72 -10.11 -16.88
C PRO A 121 37.45 -10.60 -15.61
N PRO A 122 36.91 -11.59 -14.88
CA PRO A 122 37.55 -12.11 -13.67
C PRO A 122 38.79 -12.95 -14.03
N ALA A 123 39.88 -12.71 -13.30
CA ALA A 123 41.09 -13.51 -13.36
C ALA A 123 41.03 -14.63 -12.32
N PHE A 124 41.17 -15.87 -12.81
CA PHE A 124 41.43 -17.17 -12.16
C PHE A 124 40.67 -17.54 -10.87
#